data_AF-A0A7X3Y947-F1
#
_entry.id   AF-A0A7X3Y947-F1
#
_cell.length_a   1.000
_cell.length_b   1.000
_cell.length_c   1.000
_cell.angle_alpha   90.00
_cell.angle_beta   90.00
_cell.angle_gamma   90.00
#
_symmetry.space_group_name_H-M   'P 1'
#
loop_
_entity.id
_entity.type
_entity.pdbx_description
1 polymer ?
#
loop_
_entity_poly.entity_id
_entity_poly.type
_entity_poly.pdbx_seq_one_letter_code
_entity_poly.pdbx_strand_id
1 'polypeptide(L)'
;MPADLAASRLRRGLLVAAAGAGAGLLTAGSLPVLRLLYATGWIAPQHYHVAFVALCILPAATAHVAATLAKARGTTWWAVWLPGIAVYAAFPWQGPDGWHALWIFGHAWDWGRTIFLHWDGAGPFVFNSFGSFIAMLMVTMVACGRLWTGAAKAVGHAGSDALAPENAADALPSAAWAATDEIVKRFSAPGGMVLGELTDPTRHSPNFAPDRRRSWGRQGQGRLITMSPTDGNGHVLVTSQASGYKSTGLVIPNIVTYKGPLVVFDPKCELFARTRHARRKMGFEPVVIDAENGFDPARLIAALAEDHPSAYLRMAKMVIPKGHGGIENSQYFKDAATNLFCALLAHYGGTGSMSILQDIARILADPPDEAHTQLSEELSESTPAFVQNEIAALNGMDPKFWASIKTEIANQLLFCSLPDVERYITMDPRSELPSQVVDPCCDIFLNIPQNVAEDFAPMLRLMLGSMLTAAQLIEVNEAPRARRLFLIDEAAKLGAMDILENIRDRGRSLGLHLMMFYQTVGEIERLWGRAGM
;
A
#
# COMPACT_ATOMS: atom_id res chain seq x y z
N MET A 1 -15.34 -66.24 52.14
CA MET A 1 -14.49 -65.46 53.07
C MET A 1 -13.23 -66.29 53.36
N PRO A 2 -11.99 -65.77 53.38
CA PRO A 2 -11.54 -64.38 53.36
C PRO A 2 -10.26 -64.16 52.50
N ALA A 3 -10.37 -64.10 51.17
CA ALA A 3 -9.25 -63.68 50.31
C ALA A 3 -9.43 -62.22 49.80
N ASP A 4 -10.67 -61.72 49.80
CA ASP A 4 -11.04 -60.41 49.24
C ASP A 4 -10.85 -59.21 50.18
N LEU A 5 -10.64 -59.45 51.48
CA LEU A 5 -10.45 -58.38 52.47
C LEU A 5 -8.99 -57.88 52.53
N ALA A 6 -8.01 -58.71 52.16
CA ALA A 6 -6.61 -58.31 52.09
C ALA A 6 -6.30 -57.56 50.78
N ALA A 7 -6.82 -58.04 49.65
CA ALA A 7 -6.59 -57.42 48.33
C ALA A 7 -7.31 -56.08 48.16
N SER A 8 -8.50 -55.90 48.74
CA SER A 8 -9.23 -54.62 48.68
C SER A 8 -8.62 -53.55 49.59
N ARG A 9 -8.05 -53.92 50.75
CA ARG A 9 -7.27 -53.01 51.60
C ARG A 9 -5.91 -52.64 50.99
N LEU A 10 -5.24 -53.58 50.33
CA LEU A 10 -4.00 -53.30 49.58
C LEU A 10 -4.27 -52.36 48.38
N ARG A 11 -5.37 -52.58 47.64
CA ARG A 11 -5.75 -51.72 46.51
C ARG A 11 -6.19 -50.32 46.94
N ARG A 12 -6.93 -50.17 48.04
CA ARG A 12 -7.26 -48.83 48.59
C ARG A 12 -6.03 -48.15 49.18
N GLY A 13 -5.13 -48.88 49.84
CA GLY A 13 -3.84 -48.36 50.32
C GLY A 13 -2.92 -47.88 49.19
N LEU A 14 -2.85 -48.61 48.07
CA LEU A 14 -2.09 -48.22 46.88
C LEU A 14 -2.74 -47.07 46.11
N LEU A 15 -4.07 -46.97 46.05
CA LEU A 15 -4.75 -45.85 45.40
C LEU A 15 -4.64 -44.55 46.21
N VAL A 16 -4.69 -44.61 47.54
CA VAL A 16 -4.43 -43.45 48.41
C VAL A 16 -2.94 -43.08 48.41
N ALA A 17 -2.02 -44.06 48.37
CA ALA A 17 -0.58 -43.80 48.23
C ALA A 17 -0.20 -43.26 46.85
N ALA A 18 -0.88 -43.67 45.77
CA ALA A 18 -0.66 -43.15 44.42
C ALA A 18 -1.30 -41.75 44.23
N ALA A 19 -2.47 -41.50 44.83
CA ALA A 19 -3.06 -40.15 44.87
C ALA A 19 -2.22 -39.20 45.73
N GLY A 20 -1.64 -39.68 46.84
CA GLY A 20 -0.70 -38.92 47.68
C GLY A 20 0.67 -38.70 47.03
N ALA A 21 1.20 -39.68 46.31
CA ALA A 21 2.49 -39.57 45.61
C ALA A 21 2.42 -38.67 44.36
N GLY A 22 1.28 -38.65 43.67
CA GLY A 22 1.04 -37.74 42.55
C GLY A 22 0.91 -36.27 42.97
N ALA A 23 0.33 -36.00 44.14
CA ALA A 23 0.22 -34.65 44.69
C ALA A 23 1.51 -34.17 45.40
N GLY A 24 2.28 -35.10 45.99
CA GLY A 24 3.54 -34.78 46.70
C GLY A 24 4.74 -34.50 45.78
N LEU A 25 4.80 -35.09 44.59
CA LEU A 25 5.90 -34.84 43.64
C LEU A 25 5.78 -33.50 42.89
N LEU A 26 4.60 -32.87 42.91
CA LEU A 26 4.39 -31.56 42.29
C LEU A 26 4.64 -30.37 43.24
N THR A 27 4.88 -30.59 44.54
CA THR A 27 4.90 -29.49 45.52
C THR A 27 6.19 -29.29 46.31
N ALA A 28 7.23 -30.14 46.23
CA ALA A 28 8.41 -29.96 47.11
C ALA A 28 9.82 -30.13 46.51
N GLY A 29 9.99 -30.49 45.24
CA GLY A 29 11.33 -30.84 44.71
C GLY A 29 12.01 -29.82 43.77
N SER A 30 11.26 -28.95 43.10
CA SER A 30 11.76 -28.21 41.93
C SER A 30 12.25 -26.78 42.23
N LEU A 31 11.80 -26.16 43.34
CA LEU A 31 12.17 -24.78 43.67
C LEU A 31 13.66 -24.57 44.06
N PRO A 32 14.33 -25.47 44.81
CA PRO A 32 15.72 -25.23 45.23
C PRO A 32 16.72 -25.25 44.06
N VAL A 33 16.51 -26.15 43.10
CA VAL A 33 17.36 -26.30 41.90
C VAL A 33 17.17 -25.12 40.94
N LEU A 34 15.93 -24.67 40.76
CA LEU A 34 15.62 -23.48 39.94
C LEU A 34 16.17 -22.19 40.56
N ARG A 35 16.16 -22.05 41.89
CA ARG A 35 16.78 -20.90 42.58
C ARG A 35 18.31 -20.92 42.49
N LEU A 36 18.94 -22.09 42.52
CA LEU A 36 20.39 -22.22 42.38
C LEU A 36 20.86 -21.81 40.98
N LEU A 37 20.13 -22.22 39.94
CA LEU A 37 20.43 -21.89 38.54
C LEU A 37 20.16 -20.42 38.18
N TYR A 38 19.19 -19.78 38.86
CA TYR A 38 18.92 -18.34 38.72
C TYR A 38 19.99 -17.49 39.42
N ALA A 39 20.43 -17.89 40.62
CA ALA A 39 21.44 -17.18 41.39
C ALA A 39 22.85 -17.24 40.77
N THR A 40 23.15 -18.25 39.95
CA THR A 40 24.43 -18.38 39.25
C THR A 40 24.44 -17.71 37.86
N GLY A 41 23.36 -17.03 37.46
CA GLY A 41 23.30 -16.22 36.23
C GLY A 41 23.18 -17.02 34.93
N TRP A 42 22.84 -18.30 34.99
CA TRP A 42 22.74 -19.15 33.79
C TRP A 42 21.42 -19.03 33.02
N ILE A 43 20.40 -18.32 33.54
CA ILE A 43 19.08 -18.15 32.88
C ILE A 43 18.52 -16.73 33.08
N ALA A 44 18.12 -16.08 31.99
CA ALA A 44 17.45 -14.77 31.98
C ALA A 44 15.89 -14.91 31.89
N PRO A 45 15.10 -13.88 32.27
CA PRO A 45 13.65 -13.98 32.53
C PRO A 45 12.73 -14.31 31.33
N GLN A 46 13.30 -14.54 30.14
CA GLN A 46 12.57 -14.53 28.87
C GLN A 46 12.30 -15.94 28.30
N HIS A 47 12.54 -17.00 29.09
CA HIS A 47 12.39 -18.38 28.62
C HIS A 47 11.45 -19.19 29.50
N TYR A 48 10.13 -18.97 29.31
CA TYR A 48 9.07 -19.84 29.81
C TYR A 48 9.07 -21.26 29.19
N HIS A 49 9.89 -21.51 28.16
CA HIS A 49 9.85 -22.74 27.38
C HIS A 49 10.44 -23.97 28.08
N VAL A 50 11.40 -23.83 29.01
CA VAL A 50 12.06 -25.01 29.60
C VAL A 50 11.20 -25.68 30.68
N ALA A 51 10.41 -24.92 31.43
CA ALA A 51 9.43 -25.48 32.37
C ALA A 51 8.30 -26.23 31.65
N PHE A 52 7.92 -25.76 30.45
CA PHE A 52 6.91 -26.38 29.60
C PHE A 52 7.40 -27.70 28.97
N VAL A 53 8.67 -27.72 28.52
CA VAL A 53 9.32 -28.94 27.99
C VAL A 53 9.39 -30.04 29.06
N ALA A 54 9.70 -29.69 30.32
CA ALA A 54 9.69 -30.64 31.42
C ALA A 54 8.26 -31.16 31.73
N LEU A 55 7.23 -30.31 31.64
CA LEU A 55 5.84 -30.69 31.92
C LEU A 55 5.19 -31.55 30.83
N CYS A 56 5.64 -31.44 29.57
CA CYS A 56 5.05 -32.18 28.44
C CYS A 56 5.76 -33.52 28.15
N ILE A 57 7.07 -33.62 28.41
CA ILE A 57 7.84 -34.85 28.14
C ILE A 57 7.60 -35.92 29.21
N LEU A 58 7.42 -35.54 30.47
CA LEU A 58 7.18 -36.48 31.59
C LEU A 58 5.86 -37.27 31.46
N PRO A 59 4.72 -36.66 31.08
CA PRO A 59 3.47 -37.38 30.81
C PRO A 59 3.55 -38.31 29.60
N ALA A 60 4.25 -37.89 28.54
CA ALA A 60 4.42 -38.71 27.34
C ALA A 60 5.29 -39.95 27.61
N ALA A 61 6.39 -39.78 28.36
CA ALA A 61 7.26 -40.88 28.77
C ALA A 61 6.55 -41.84 29.75
N THR A 62 5.75 -41.33 30.68
CA THR A 62 4.96 -42.17 31.61
C THR A 62 3.81 -42.89 30.90
N ALA A 63 3.14 -42.25 29.94
CA ALA A 63 2.13 -42.91 29.09
C ALA A 63 2.76 -44.00 28.21
N HIS A 64 3.98 -43.79 27.70
CA HIS A 64 4.70 -44.77 26.89
C HIS A 64 5.12 -46.00 27.73
N VAL A 65 5.65 -45.79 28.93
CA VAL A 65 6.01 -46.89 29.86
C VAL A 65 4.76 -47.64 30.34
N ALA A 66 3.66 -46.93 30.64
CA ALA A 66 2.38 -47.54 31.02
C ALA A 66 1.75 -48.36 29.87
N ALA A 67 1.83 -47.86 28.63
CA ALA A 67 1.39 -48.57 27.43
C ALA A 67 2.22 -49.84 27.18
N THR A 68 3.54 -49.75 27.37
CA THR A 68 4.44 -50.91 27.18
C THR A 68 4.19 -51.98 28.24
N LEU A 69 3.90 -51.59 29.49
CA LEU A 69 3.54 -52.49 30.59
C LEU A 69 2.12 -53.08 30.46
N ALA A 70 1.16 -52.34 29.89
CA ALA A 70 -0.19 -52.82 29.60
C ALA A 70 -0.21 -53.85 28.47
N LYS A 71 0.65 -53.69 27.45
CA LYS A 71 0.86 -54.67 26.36
C LYS A 71 1.33 -56.03 26.88
N ALA A 72 2.15 -56.02 27.92
CA ALA A 72 2.67 -57.24 28.54
C ALA A 72 1.64 -57.99 29.41
N ARG A 73 0.48 -57.40 29.73
CA ARG A 73 -0.52 -57.97 30.67
C ARG A 73 -1.94 -58.07 30.11
N GLY A 74 -2.15 -57.85 28.82
CA GLY A 74 -3.40 -58.18 28.13
C GLY A 74 -4.66 -57.47 28.67
N THR A 75 -4.55 -56.24 29.14
CA THR A 75 -5.71 -55.45 29.66
C THR A 75 -6.03 -54.26 28.75
N THR A 76 -7.32 -53.90 28.71
CA THR A 76 -7.92 -52.98 27.73
C THR A 76 -7.53 -51.50 27.92
N TRP A 77 -7.33 -50.82 26.78
CA TRP A 77 -6.48 -49.64 26.59
C TRP A 77 -7.15 -48.26 26.80
N TRP A 78 -8.37 -48.20 27.30
CA TRP A 78 -9.13 -46.94 27.41
C TRP A 78 -8.71 -46.08 28.61
N ALA A 79 -8.02 -46.63 29.60
CA ALA A 79 -7.65 -45.92 30.83
C ALA A 79 -6.44 -44.96 30.69
N VAL A 80 -5.73 -44.98 29.57
CA VAL A 80 -4.50 -44.17 29.37
C VAL A 80 -4.80 -42.80 28.71
N TRP A 81 -5.97 -42.62 28.09
CA TRP A 81 -6.25 -41.47 27.24
C TRP A 81 -7.03 -40.33 27.89
N LEU A 82 -7.80 -40.62 28.94
CA LEU A 82 -8.57 -39.61 29.67
C LEU A 82 -7.71 -38.52 30.37
N PRO A 83 -6.52 -38.81 30.92
CA PRO A 83 -5.70 -37.77 31.55
C PRO A 83 -5.12 -36.76 30.55
N GLY A 84 -4.70 -37.22 29.36
CA GLY A 84 -4.10 -36.35 28.34
C GLY A 84 -5.10 -35.35 27.75
N ILE A 85 -6.33 -35.78 27.52
CA ILE A 85 -7.43 -34.92 27.04
C ILE A 85 -7.89 -33.95 28.13
N ALA A 86 -7.93 -34.38 29.40
CA ALA A 86 -8.26 -33.51 30.52
C ALA A 86 -7.22 -32.41 30.76
N VAL A 87 -5.92 -32.74 30.60
CA VAL A 87 -4.83 -31.73 30.67
C VAL A 87 -4.94 -30.73 29.52
N TYR A 88 -5.31 -31.19 28.31
CA TYR A 88 -5.48 -30.32 27.14
C TYR A 88 -6.69 -29.38 27.26
N ALA A 89 -7.78 -29.84 27.89
CA ALA A 89 -8.98 -29.05 28.13
C ALA A 89 -8.84 -28.04 29.29
N ALA A 90 -7.88 -28.25 30.21
CA ALA A 90 -7.69 -27.44 31.41
C ALA A 90 -6.73 -26.24 31.22
N PHE A 91 -5.99 -26.15 30.12
CA PHE A 91 -5.08 -25.03 29.87
C PHE A 91 -5.79 -23.85 29.18
N PRO A 92 -5.77 -22.63 29.76
CA PRO A 92 -6.32 -21.45 29.11
C PRO A 92 -5.38 -21.00 27.98
N TRP A 93 -5.84 -21.12 26.74
CA TRP A 93 -5.14 -20.67 25.54
C TRP A 93 -5.32 -19.16 25.39
N GLN A 94 -4.50 -18.38 26.08
CA GLN A 94 -4.45 -16.92 25.94
C GLN A 94 -3.03 -16.50 25.53
N GLY A 95 -2.81 -16.40 24.21
CA GLY A 95 -1.60 -15.81 23.62
C GLY A 95 -1.83 -15.47 22.14
N PRO A 96 -1.19 -14.42 21.58
CA PRO A 96 -1.53 -13.88 20.25
C PRO A 96 -0.96 -14.67 19.07
N ASP A 97 -0.13 -15.68 19.31
CA ASP A 97 0.71 -16.26 18.27
C ASP A 97 0.10 -17.55 17.69
N GLY A 98 -0.55 -17.41 16.54
CA GLY A 98 -1.08 -18.52 15.72
C GLY A 98 -0.03 -19.52 15.23
N TRP A 99 1.25 -19.28 15.50
CA TRP A 99 2.37 -20.18 15.21
C TRP A 99 2.28 -21.51 15.96
N HIS A 100 1.72 -21.52 17.17
CA HIS A 100 1.60 -22.74 17.97
C HIS A 100 0.59 -23.73 17.38
N ALA A 101 -0.48 -23.23 16.74
CA ALA A 101 -1.48 -24.08 16.09
C ALA A 101 -0.91 -24.75 14.83
N LEU A 102 -0.15 -24.01 14.01
CA LEU A 102 0.52 -24.51 12.81
C LEU A 102 1.61 -25.56 13.13
N TRP A 103 2.37 -25.35 14.21
CA TRP A 103 3.40 -26.30 14.65
C TRP A 103 2.81 -27.63 15.14
N ILE A 104 1.71 -27.56 15.89
CA ILE A 104 0.96 -28.75 16.35
C ILE A 104 0.32 -29.48 15.16
N PHE A 105 -0.21 -28.74 14.18
CA PHE A 105 -0.79 -29.30 12.97
C PHE A 105 0.25 -30.08 12.15
N GLY A 106 1.47 -29.52 12.01
CA GLY A 106 2.58 -30.19 11.35
C GLY A 106 2.97 -31.50 12.02
N HIS A 107 3.07 -31.53 13.35
CA HIS A 107 3.42 -32.75 14.08
C HIS A 107 2.31 -33.79 14.09
N ALA A 108 1.04 -33.39 14.18
CA ALA A 108 -0.10 -34.30 14.06
C ALA A 108 -0.19 -34.92 12.66
N TRP A 109 0.13 -34.14 11.63
CA TRP A 109 0.21 -34.59 10.25
C TRP A 109 1.34 -35.60 10.02
N ASP A 110 2.55 -35.31 10.52
CA ASP A 110 3.69 -36.22 10.42
C ASP A 110 3.47 -37.52 11.21
N TRP A 111 2.79 -37.44 12.36
CA TRP A 111 2.39 -38.62 13.13
C TRP A 111 1.37 -39.48 12.39
N GLY A 112 0.31 -38.87 11.85
CA GLY A 112 -0.70 -39.55 11.05
C GLY A 112 -0.08 -40.22 9.81
N ARG A 113 0.85 -39.52 9.15
CA ARG A 113 1.61 -40.04 8.02
C ARG A 113 2.48 -41.24 8.42
N THR A 114 3.14 -41.19 9.58
CA THR A 114 4.02 -42.27 10.04
C THR A 114 3.23 -43.55 10.36
N ILE A 115 2.05 -43.41 10.97
CA ILE A 115 1.12 -44.52 11.23
C ILE A 115 0.58 -45.11 9.93
N PHE A 116 0.28 -44.26 8.94
CA PHE A 116 -0.23 -44.67 7.64
C PHE A 116 0.83 -45.41 6.80
N LEU A 117 2.10 -45.00 6.91
CA LEU A 117 3.20 -45.55 6.11
C LEU A 117 3.84 -46.83 6.68
N HIS A 118 3.69 -47.14 7.98
CA HIS A 118 4.34 -48.30 8.62
C HIS A 118 3.33 -49.39 9.04
N TRP A 119 2.28 -49.60 8.25
CA TRP A 119 1.12 -50.40 8.65
C TRP A 119 1.22 -51.88 8.28
N ASP A 120 1.05 -52.76 9.28
CA ASP A 120 0.59 -54.14 9.08
C ASP A 120 -0.32 -54.60 10.25
N GLY A 121 -1.62 -54.78 9.99
CA GLY A 121 -2.46 -55.73 10.74
C GLY A 121 -3.30 -55.32 11.97
N ALA A 122 -3.92 -54.13 12.08
CA ALA A 122 -4.84 -53.83 13.20
C ALA A 122 -6.06 -52.92 12.87
N GLY A 123 -7.00 -53.36 12.02
CA GLY A 123 -8.14 -52.56 11.53
C GLY A 123 -8.98 -51.75 12.55
N PRO A 124 -9.31 -52.27 13.74
CA PRO A 124 -10.11 -51.51 14.72
C PRO A 124 -9.38 -50.30 15.33
N PHE A 125 -8.05 -50.31 15.34
CA PHE A 125 -7.23 -49.21 15.86
C PHE A 125 -7.24 -48.01 14.91
N VAL A 126 -7.28 -48.23 13.59
CA VAL A 126 -7.36 -47.17 12.58
C VAL A 126 -8.70 -46.46 12.65
N PHE A 127 -9.80 -47.21 12.76
CA PHE A 127 -11.13 -46.59 12.73
C PHE A 127 -11.36 -45.67 13.93
N ASN A 128 -10.94 -46.09 15.13
CA ASN A 128 -11.03 -45.25 16.33
C ASN A 128 -10.00 -44.11 16.36
N SER A 129 -8.78 -44.32 15.84
CA SER A 129 -7.76 -43.27 15.80
C SER A 129 -8.06 -42.21 14.74
N PHE A 130 -8.60 -42.62 13.59
CA PHE A 130 -9.04 -41.71 12.53
C PHE A 130 -10.31 -40.94 12.94
N GLY A 131 -11.26 -41.62 13.60
CA GLY A 131 -12.41 -40.95 14.22
C GLY A 131 -12.01 -39.94 15.28
N SER A 132 -11.03 -40.27 16.13
CA SER A 132 -10.48 -39.35 17.13
C SER A 132 -9.72 -38.19 16.50
N PHE A 133 -9.02 -38.41 15.38
CA PHE A 133 -8.36 -37.37 14.61
C PHE A 133 -9.36 -36.40 13.97
N ILE A 134 -10.44 -36.91 13.37
CA ILE A 134 -11.52 -36.07 12.81
C ILE A 134 -12.26 -35.31 13.93
N ALA A 135 -12.52 -35.93 15.08
CA ALA A 135 -13.10 -35.25 16.23
C ALA A 135 -12.19 -34.15 16.76
N MET A 136 -10.88 -34.40 16.85
CA MET A 136 -9.88 -33.40 17.22
C MET A 136 -9.83 -32.25 16.20
N LEU A 137 -9.91 -32.55 14.89
CA LEU A 137 -9.99 -31.56 13.82
C LEU A 137 -11.26 -30.70 13.92
N MET A 138 -12.42 -31.32 14.18
CA MET A 138 -13.67 -30.59 14.36
C MET A 138 -13.64 -29.72 15.62
N VAL A 139 -13.13 -30.23 16.75
CA VAL A 139 -12.97 -29.45 17.98
C VAL A 139 -11.96 -28.32 17.77
N THR A 140 -10.89 -28.55 17.01
CA THR A 140 -9.91 -27.51 16.66
C THR A 140 -10.50 -26.49 15.70
N MET A 141 -11.31 -26.87 14.71
CA MET A 141 -12.03 -25.92 13.86
C MET A 141 -13.08 -25.12 14.63
N VAL A 142 -13.81 -25.73 15.56
CA VAL A 142 -14.80 -25.04 16.41
C VAL A 142 -14.09 -24.16 17.44
N ALA A 143 -12.97 -24.60 18.02
CA ALA A 143 -12.15 -23.80 18.93
C ALA A 143 -11.46 -22.66 18.19
N CYS A 144 -10.91 -22.88 16.99
CA CYS A 144 -10.39 -21.85 16.11
C CYS A 144 -11.49 -20.91 15.64
N GLY A 145 -12.71 -21.39 15.36
CA GLY A 145 -13.87 -20.55 15.03
C GLY A 145 -14.40 -19.74 16.22
N ARG A 146 -14.33 -20.28 17.44
CA ARG A 146 -14.59 -19.56 18.70
C ARG A 146 -13.44 -18.63 19.09
N LEU A 147 -12.21 -18.94 18.73
CA LEU A 147 -11.05 -18.07 18.81
C LEU A 147 -11.06 -17.04 17.70
N TRP A 148 -11.67 -17.28 16.54
CA TRP A 148 -11.81 -16.28 15.48
C TRP A 148 -12.98 -15.36 15.74
N THR A 149 -14.09 -15.87 16.30
CA THR A 149 -15.18 -15.01 16.80
C THR A 149 -14.82 -14.35 18.13
N GLY A 150 -13.98 -14.99 18.94
CA GLY A 150 -13.44 -14.48 20.19
C GLY A 150 -12.29 -13.50 19.98
N ALA A 151 -11.43 -13.68 18.98
CA ALA A 151 -10.41 -12.74 18.53
C ALA A 151 -11.02 -11.67 17.60
N ALA A 152 -12.08 -11.93 16.85
CA ALA A 152 -12.86 -10.85 16.23
C ALA A 152 -13.58 -10.01 17.30
N LYS A 153 -14.05 -10.63 18.39
CA LYS A 153 -14.55 -9.90 19.56
C LYS A 153 -13.44 -9.24 20.36
N ALA A 154 -12.25 -9.83 20.52
CA ALA A 154 -11.14 -9.30 21.32
C ALA A 154 -10.26 -8.30 20.54
N VAL A 155 -10.13 -8.42 19.23
CA VAL A 155 -9.63 -7.35 18.35
C VAL A 155 -10.70 -6.25 18.25
N GLY A 156 -11.99 -6.62 18.30
CA GLY A 156 -13.10 -5.68 18.49
C GLY A 156 -13.21 -5.08 19.90
N HIS A 157 -12.51 -5.60 20.92
CA HIS A 157 -12.57 -5.12 22.32
C HIS A 157 -11.23 -4.57 22.84
N ALA A 158 -10.08 -4.94 22.27
CA ALA A 158 -8.78 -4.33 22.54
C ALA A 158 -8.54 -3.05 21.71
N GLY A 159 -9.42 -2.79 20.74
CA GLY A 159 -9.64 -1.46 20.17
C GLY A 159 -10.74 -0.67 20.87
N SER A 160 -11.31 -1.17 21.98
CA SER A 160 -12.40 -0.51 22.69
C SER A 160 -12.26 -0.56 24.22
N ASP A 161 -11.25 0.14 24.75
CA ASP A 161 -11.53 1.11 25.82
C ASP A 161 -12.01 2.43 25.19
N ALA A 162 -12.86 2.30 24.17
CA ALA A 162 -13.82 3.30 23.81
C ALA A 162 -14.86 3.27 24.94
N LEU A 163 -15.03 4.43 25.54
CA LEU A 163 -16.22 4.86 26.26
C LEU A 163 -17.46 4.06 25.80
N ALA A 164 -18.30 3.67 26.77
CA ALA A 164 -19.65 3.15 26.52
C ALA A 164 -20.29 3.87 25.32
N PRO A 165 -21.11 3.20 24.49
CA PRO A 165 -21.63 3.80 23.28
C PRO A 165 -22.51 5.00 23.63
N GLU A 166 -21.88 6.19 23.70
CA GLU A 166 -22.48 7.39 23.14
C GLU A 166 -22.88 6.99 21.73
N ASN A 167 -24.15 7.23 21.45
CA ASN A 167 -24.89 6.77 20.29
C ASN A 167 -23.98 6.64 19.05
N ALA A 168 -24.10 5.59 18.25
CA ALA A 168 -23.34 5.47 16.99
C ALA A 168 -23.64 6.60 15.97
N ALA A 169 -24.46 7.60 16.33
CA ALA A 169 -24.56 8.90 15.69
C ALA A 169 -23.36 9.84 15.98
N ASP A 170 -22.56 9.54 17.01
CA ASP A 170 -21.48 10.39 17.55
C ASP A 170 -20.07 9.94 17.09
N ALA A 171 -19.96 8.84 16.32
CA ALA A 171 -18.68 8.27 15.86
C ALA A 171 -18.21 8.74 14.47
N LEU A 172 -19.09 9.39 13.71
CA LEU A 172 -18.66 10.35 12.70
C LEU A 172 -18.58 11.69 13.44
N PRO A 173 -17.57 12.56 13.24
CA PRO A 173 -17.72 13.94 13.67
C PRO A 173 -19.05 14.40 13.08
N SER A 174 -20.03 14.70 13.93
CA SER A 174 -21.31 15.21 13.45
C SER A 174 -20.98 16.42 12.59
N ALA A 175 -21.35 16.35 11.32
CA ALA A 175 -21.08 17.44 10.40
C ALA A 175 -21.92 18.63 10.87
N ALA A 176 -21.27 19.56 11.58
CA ALA A 176 -21.89 20.76 12.07
C ALA A 176 -21.56 21.93 11.14
N TRP A 177 -22.53 22.80 10.90
CA TRP A 177 -22.28 24.09 10.29
C TRP A 177 -21.48 24.94 11.26
N ALA A 178 -20.24 25.26 10.89
CA ALA A 178 -19.38 26.12 11.69
C ALA A 178 -19.87 27.57 11.63
N ALA A 179 -19.75 28.29 12.74
CA ALA A 179 -19.98 29.73 12.76
C ALA A 179 -18.82 30.47 12.05
N THR A 180 -19.06 31.71 11.58
CA THR A 180 -18.07 32.47 10.81
C THR A 180 -16.77 32.70 11.60
N ASP A 181 -16.86 32.95 12.90
CA ASP A 181 -15.72 33.13 13.79
C ASP A 181 -14.91 31.82 13.96
N GLU A 182 -15.57 30.67 14.01
CA GLU A 182 -14.91 29.36 14.03
C GLU A 182 -14.15 29.09 12.72
N ILE A 183 -14.79 29.38 11.58
CA ILE A 183 -14.14 29.28 10.26
C ILE A 183 -12.93 30.20 10.20
N VAL A 184 -13.07 31.46 10.63
CA VAL A 184 -11.95 32.42 10.67
C VAL A 184 -10.83 31.91 11.58
N LYS A 185 -11.15 31.39 12.76
CA LYS A 185 -10.15 30.90 13.71
C LYS A 185 -9.36 29.72 13.15
N ARG A 186 -10.01 28.83 12.39
CA ARG A 186 -9.41 27.61 11.87
C ARG A 186 -8.79 27.76 10.48
N PHE A 187 -9.43 28.50 9.58
CA PHE A 187 -9.09 28.60 8.16
C PHE A 187 -8.69 30.02 7.77
N SER A 188 -7.59 30.48 8.36
CA SER A 188 -7.00 31.80 8.08
C SER A 188 -5.48 31.74 7.87
N ALA A 189 -4.96 30.59 7.42
CA ALA A 189 -3.54 30.41 7.15
C ALA A 189 -3.04 31.39 6.05
N PRO A 190 -2.22 32.40 6.39
CA PRO A 190 -1.81 33.41 5.41
C PRO A 190 -0.94 32.78 4.31
N GLY A 191 -1.43 32.82 3.06
CA GLY A 191 -0.76 32.16 1.92
C GLY A 191 -0.95 30.65 1.87
N GLY A 192 -1.92 30.11 2.62
CA GLY A 192 -2.39 28.74 2.49
C GLY A 192 -3.28 28.53 1.25
N MET A 193 -3.78 27.32 1.09
CA MET A 193 -4.70 26.96 0.00
C MET A 193 -6.06 27.60 0.22
N VAL A 194 -6.58 28.30 -0.78
CA VAL A 194 -7.89 28.95 -0.75
C VAL A 194 -8.98 27.89 -0.93
N LEU A 195 -9.89 27.80 0.05
CA LEU A 195 -11.07 26.93 0.03
C LEU A 195 -12.36 27.68 -0.33
N GLY A 196 -12.34 29.01 -0.27
CA GLY A 196 -13.48 29.86 -0.58
C GLY A 196 -13.33 31.28 -0.04
N GLU A 197 -14.44 32.00 0.06
CA GLU A 197 -14.53 33.37 0.54
C GLU A 197 -15.67 33.47 1.58
N LEU A 198 -15.48 34.26 2.65
CA LEU A 198 -16.50 34.45 3.69
C LEU A 198 -17.70 35.31 3.26
N THR A 199 -17.73 35.79 2.01
CA THR A 199 -18.84 36.58 1.49
C THR A 199 -19.98 35.67 1.04
N ASP A 200 -21.07 35.67 1.80
CA ASP A 200 -22.34 35.08 1.39
C ASP A 200 -22.91 35.77 0.13
N PRO A 201 -22.99 35.09 -1.04
CA PRO A 201 -23.51 35.67 -2.27
C PRO A 201 -25.00 35.99 -2.19
N THR A 202 -25.78 35.24 -1.41
CA THR A 202 -27.23 35.44 -1.30
C THR A 202 -27.58 36.67 -0.47
N ARG A 203 -26.75 36.99 0.54
CA ARG A 203 -26.98 38.13 1.44
C ARG A 203 -26.25 39.39 1.01
N HIS A 204 -24.98 39.27 0.65
CA HIS A 204 -24.13 40.43 0.41
C HIS A 204 -24.08 40.86 -1.05
N SER A 205 -24.44 39.97 -1.98
CA SER A 205 -24.41 40.25 -3.42
C SER A 205 -25.60 39.60 -4.14
N PRO A 206 -26.86 39.87 -3.72
CA PRO A 206 -28.04 39.16 -4.21
C PRO A 206 -28.30 39.33 -5.71
N ASN A 207 -27.75 40.38 -6.31
CA ASN A 207 -27.86 40.67 -7.74
C ASN A 207 -26.61 40.24 -8.54
N PHE A 208 -25.75 39.37 -7.97
CA PHE A 208 -24.49 38.97 -8.57
C PHE A 208 -24.69 38.45 -10.00
N ALA A 209 -24.03 39.11 -10.94
CA ALA A 209 -23.90 38.69 -12.32
C ALA A 209 -22.41 38.74 -12.73
N PRO A 210 -21.81 37.61 -13.13
CA PRO A 210 -20.36 37.50 -13.33
C PRO A 210 -19.85 38.42 -14.46
N ASP A 211 -20.68 38.65 -15.48
CA ASP A 211 -20.41 39.53 -16.62
C ASP A 211 -20.48 41.03 -16.29
N ARG A 212 -21.13 41.39 -15.16
CA ARG A 212 -21.35 42.79 -14.77
C ARG A 212 -20.66 43.10 -13.46
N ARG A 213 -19.42 43.61 -13.53
CA ARG A 213 -18.61 44.00 -12.36
C ARG A 213 -19.35 44.85 -11.31
N ARG A 214 -20.23 45.76 -11.72
CA ARG A 214 -21.01 46.60 -10.80
C ARG A 214 -21.99 45.81 -9.93
N SER A 215 -22.39 44.62 -10.37
CA SER A 215 -23.32 43.73 -9.65
C SER A 215 -22.64 42.86 -8.60
N TRP A 216 -21.30 42.83 -8.57
CA TRP A 216 -20.55 41.90 -7.73
C TRP A 216 -20.67 42.19 -6.23
N GLY A 217 -21.10 43.40 -5.84
CA GLY A 217 -21.27 43.76 -4.44
C GLY A 217 -19.95 43.58 -3.67
N ARG A 218 -19.96 42.67 -2.70
CA ARG A 218 -18.77 42.32 -1.89
C ARG A 218 -18.02 41.08 -2.39
N GLN A 219 -18.51 40.39 -3.42
CA GLN A 219 -17.84 39.20 -3.96
C GLN A 219 -16.45 39.55 -4.52
N GLY A 220 -15.47 38.72 -4.19
CA GLY A 220 -14.05 38.95 -4.52
C GLY A 220 -13.37 40.02 -3.66
N GLN A 221 -14.04 40.55 -2.63
CA GLN A 221 -13.47 41.51 -1.68
C GLN A 221 -13.48 41.02 -0.23
N GLY A 222 -14.20 39.94 0.04
CA GLY A 222 -14.25 39.30 1.33
C GLY A 222 -12.95 38.60 1.69
N ARG A 223 -12.87 38.23 2.96
CA ARG A 223 -11.76 37.47 3.48
C ARG A 223 -11.79 36.05 2.90
N LEU A 224 -10.67 35.64 2.34
CA LEU A 224 -10.47 34.27 1.86
C LEU A 224 -10.43 33.31 3.04
N ILE A 225 -11.05 32.14 2.84
CA ILE A 225 -10.97 30.98 3.72
C ILE A 225 -9.75 30.19 3.25
N THR A 226 -8.72 30.09 4.09
CA THR A 226 -7.43 29.52 3.69
C THR A 226 -6.95 28.44 4.65
N MET A 227 -6.60 27.27 4.11
CA MET A 227 -6.09 26.11 4.84
C MET A 227 -4.57 26.04 4.76
N SER A 228 -3.90 25.78 5.88
CA SER A 228 -2.45 25.53 5.83
C SER A 228 -2.19 24.20 5.14
N PRO A 229 -1.13 24.08 4.31
CA PRO A 229 -0.74 22.78 3.77
C PRO A 229 -0.35 21.75 4.85
N THR A 230 -0.05 22.21 6.08
CA THR A 230 0.21 21.35 7.22
C THR A 230 -1.06 20.87 7.95
N ASP A 231 -2.23 21.40 7.60
CA ASP A 231 -3.48 21.02 8.27
C ASP A 231 -3.98 19.68 7.73
N GLY A 232 -4.27 18.74 8.63
CA GLY A 232 -4.78 17.42 8.25
C GLY A 232 -3.83 16.69 7.30
N ASN A 233 -4.36 16.15 6.20
CA ASN A 233 -3.54 15.53 5.16
C ASN A 233 -2.90 16.56 4.20
N GLY A 234 -3.32 17.83 4.23
CA GLY A 234 -2.79 18.88 3.36
C GLY A 234 -3.20 18.75 1.89
N HIS A 235 -4.28 18.01 1.58
CA HIS A 235 -4.82 17.88 0.22
C HIS A 235 -6.24 18.44 0.15
N VAL A 236 -6.64 18.90 -1.04
CA VAL A 236 -7.97 19.46 -1.30
C VAL A 236 -8.58 18.76 -2.51
N LEU A 237 -9.83 18.32 -2.36
CA LEU A 237 -10.64 17.80 -3.45
C LEU A 237 -11.83 18.73 -3.66
N VAL A 238 -12.03 19.15 -4.91
CA VAL A 238 -13.11 20.06 -5.29
C VAL A 238 -14.00 19.35 -6.29
N THR A 239 -15.32 19.34 -6.03
CA THR A 239 -16.32 18.90 -7.00
C THR A 239 -17.17 20.10 -7.41
N SER A 240 -17.30 20.34 -8.71
CA SER A 240 -18.08 21.47 -9.23
C SER A 240 -18.52 21.19 -10.65
N GLN A 241 -19.82 21.33 -10.93
CA GLN A 241 -20.35 21.15 -12.27
C GLN A 241 -19.66 22.09 -13.29
N ALA A 242 -19.74 21.73 -14.58
CA ALA A 242 -19.31 22.61 -15.64
C ALA A 242 -19.92 24.01 -15.50
N SER A 243 -19.12 25.04 -15.74
CA SER A 243 -19.50 26.46 -15.54
C SER A 243 -19.77 26.87 -14.08
N GLY A 244 -19.45 26.05 -13.08
CA GLY A 244 -19.57 26.38 -11.66
C GLY A 244 -18.53 27.38 -11.12
N TYR A 245 -17.88 28.15 -12.00
CA TYR A 245 -16.86 29.15 -11.67
C TYR A 245 -15.64 28.60 -10.89
N LYS A 246 -15.34 27.29 -10.96
CA LYS A 246 -14.18 26.68 -10.29
C LYS A 246 -12.87 27.43 -10.56
N SER A 247 -12.65 27.82 -11.82
CA SER A 247 -11.41 28.48 -12.23
C SER A 247 -11.28 29.88 -11.62
N THR A 248 -12.34 30.68 -11.65
CA THR A 248 -12.35 32.05 -11.11
C THR A 248 -12.44 32.09 -9.59
N GLY A 249 -13.19 31.16 -8.98
CA GLY A 249 -13.47 31.16 -7.55
C GLY A 249 -12.43 30.43 -6.70
N LEU A 250 -11.70 29.46 -7.26
CA LEU A 250 -10.75 28.65 -6.51
C LEU A 250 -9.38 28.54 -7.19
N VAL A 251 -9.31 28.22 -8.49
CA VAL A 251 -8.02 27.99 -9.17
C VAL A 251 -7.16 29.25 -9.22
N ILE A 252 -7.67 30.34 -9.82
CA ILE A 252 -6.93 31.60 -9.96
C ILE A 252 -6.57 32.17 -8.57
N PRO A 253 -7.50 32.24 -7.59
CA PRO A 253 -7.15 32.68 -6.23
C PRO A 253 -6.03 31.87 -5.60
N ASN A 254 -6.03 30.54 -5.73
CA ASN A 254 -4.93 29.72 -5.23
C ASN A 254 -3.61 30.07 -5.93
N ILE A 255 -3.61 30.19 -7.26
CA ILE A 255 -2.39 30.52 -8.00
C ILE A 255 -1.82 31.86 -7.55
N VAL A 256 -2.63 32.90 -7.41
CA VAL A 256 -2.14 34.26 -7.13
C VAL A 256 -1.92 34.57 -5.64
N THR A 257 -2.22 33.64 -4.74
CA THR A 257 -2.09 33.88 -3.28
C THR A 257 -1.27 32.83 -2.54
N TYR A 258 -1.15 31.60 -3.07
CA TYR A 258 -0.42 30.51 -2.42
C TYR A 258 1.08 30.82 -2.34
N LYS A 259 1.68 30.69 -1.15
CA LYS A 259 3.07 31.09 -0.90
C LYS A 259 4.12 30.01 -1.17
N GLY A 260 3.74 28.88 -1.75
CA GLY A 260 4.66 27.84 -2.21
C GLY A 260 4.71 27.76 -3.75
N PRO A 261 5.63 26.94 -4.29
CA PRO A 261 5.70 26.68 -5.72
C PRO A 261 4.50 25.88 -6.21
N LEU A 262 4.15 26.07 -7.48
CA LEU A 262 2.99 25.48 -8.12
C LEU A 262 3.38 24.53 -9.25
N VAL A 263 2.61 23.46 -9.40
CA VAL A 263 2.54 22.69 -10.65
C VAL A 263 1.08 22.66 -11.07
N VAL A 264 0.75 23.34 -12.17
CA VAL A 264 -0.62 23.59 -12.61
C VAL A 264 -0.87 22.82 -13.90
N PHE A 265 -1.85 21.91 -13.90
CA PHE A 265 -2.36 21.32 -15.13
C PHE A 265 -3.56 22.13 -15.63
N ASP A 266 -3.42 22.74 -16.81
CA ASP A 266 -4.40 23.66 -17.40
C ASP A 266 -4.81 23.23 -18.83
N PRO A 267 -5.88 22.43 -18.98
CA PRO A 267 -6.40 22.01 -20.28
C PRO A 267 -6.90 23.15 -21.18
N LYS A 268 -7.19 24.32 -20.60
CA LYS A 268 -7.70 25.50 -21.32
C LYS A 268 -6.59 26.46 -21.74
N CYS A 269 -5.37 26.24 -21.26
CA CYS A 269 -4.18 27.03 -21.59
C CYS A 269 -4.35 28.55 -21.35
N GLU A 270 -5.07 28.95 -20.30
CA GLU A 270 -5.35 30.36 -19.98
C GLU A 270 -4.73 30.84 -18.66
N LEU A 271 -4.44 29.93 -17.73
CA LEU A 271 -4.02 30.25 -16.36
C LEU A 271 -2.64 30.89 -16.33
N PHE A 272 -1.69 30.37 -17.11
CA PHE A 272 -0.34 30.95 -17.20
C PHE A 272 -0.37 32.42 -17.60
N ALA A 273 -1.04 32.73 -18.72
CA ALA A 273 -1.12 34.10 -19.24
C ALA A 273 -1.79 35.06 -18.25
N ARG A 274 -2.82 34.59 -17.54
CA ARG A 274 -3.57 35.39 -16.56
C ARG A 274 -2.81 35.63 -15.26
N THR A 275 -1.94 34.72 -14.84
CA THR A 275 -1.42 34.69 -13.45
C THR A 275 0.10 34.88 -13.33
N ARG A 276 0.89 34.66 -14.39
CA ARG A 276 2.37 34.72 -14.35
C ARG A 276 2.93 36.02 -13.74
N HIS A 277 2.29 37.16 -14.00
CA HIS A 277 2.76 38.45 -13.45
C HIS A 277 2.58 38.52 -11.94
N ALA A 278 1.50 37.95 -11.41
CA ALA A 278 1.28 37.87 -9.96
C ALA A 278 2.31 36.94 -9.31
N ARG A 279 2.59 35.79 -9.92
CA ARG A 279 3.62 34.85 -9.46
C ARG A 279 5.02 35.47 -9.42
N ARG A 280 5.41 36.18 -10.48
CA ARG A 280 6.67 36.95 -10.53
C ARG A 280 6.78 37.99 -9.43
N LYS A 281 5.70 38.73 -9.14
CA LYS A 281 5.66 39.69 -8.03
C LYS A 281 5.83 39.02 -6.66
N MET A 282 5.48 37.74 -6.54
CA MET A 282 5.66 36.95 -5.33
C MET A 282 7.07 36.33 -5.23
N GLY A 283 7.93 36.53 -6.24
CA GLY A 283 9.30 36.01 -6.28
C GLY A 283 9.46 34.64 -6.93
N PHE A 284 8.41 34.11 -7.56
CA PHE A 284 8.48 32.86 -8.31
C PHE A 284 8.82 33.09 -9.78
N GLU A 285 9.47 32.12 -10.43
CA GLU A 285 9.69 32.09 -11.88
C GLU A 285 8.68 31.12 -12.51
N PRO A 286 7.60 31.63 -13.14
CA PRO A 286 6.63 30.77 -13.80
C PRO A 286 7.11 30.37 -15.19
N VAL A 287 7.19 29.07 -15.43
CA VAL A 287 7.50 28.43 -16.72
C VAL A 287 6.28 27.73 -17.28
N VAL A 288 6.19 27.68 -18.61
CA VAL A 288 5.09 27.02 -19.33
C VAL A 288 5.63 25.84 -20.11
N ILE A 289 4.88 24.74 -20.08
CA ILE A 289 5.10 23.56 -20.90
C ILE A 289 3.95 23.49 -21.88
N ASP A 290 4.28 23.63 -23.15
CA ASP A 290 3.37 23.58 -24.29
C ASP A 290 4.10 23.00 -25.50
N ALA A 291 3.48 23.06 -26.67
CA ALA A 291 4.02 22.57 -27.92
C ALA A 291 5.27 23.34 -28.43
N GLU A 292 5.59 24.51 -27.90
CA GLU A 292 6.75 25.31 -28.31
C GLU A 292 7.95 25.05 -27.39
N ASN A 293 7.70 24.97 -26.09
CA ASN A 293 8.75 24.81 -25.08
C ASN A 293 9.07 23.33 -24.82
N GLY A 294 8.01 22.50 -24.77
CA GLY A 294 8.05 21.08 -24.49
C GLY A 294 8.68 20.69 -23.14
N PHE A 295 8.64 19.41 -22.82
CA PHE A 295 9.24 18.86 -21.59
C PHE A 295 9.51 17.36 -21.73
N ASP A 296 10.77 16.96 -21.75
CA ASP A 296 11.20 15.56 -21.75
C ASP A 296 11.21 14.96 -20.32
N PRO A 297 10.22 14.12 -19.96
CA PRO A 297 10.16 13.47 -18.65
C PRO A 297 11.22 12.38 -18.49
N ALA A 298 11.70 11.76 -19.58
CA ALA A 298 12.72 10.72 -19.51
C ALA A 298 14.07 11.31 -19.14
N ARG A 299 14.41 12.51 -19.66
CA ARG A 299 15.64 13.22 -19.26
C ARG A 299 15.63 13.65 -17.80
N LEU A 300 14.48 14.11 -17.28
CA LEU A 300 14.35 14.39 -15.85
C LEU A 300 14.64 13.13 -15.01
N ILE A 301 14.06 12.00 -15.40
CA ILE A 301 14.23 10.74 -14.68
C ILE A 301 15.65 10.19 -14.83
N ALA A 302 16.26 10.31 -16.01
CA ALA A 302 17.63 9.86 -16.26
C ALA A 302 18.63 10.60 -15.35
N ALA A 303 18.49 11.91 -15.20
CA ALA A 303 19.34 12.70 -14.30
C ALA A 303 19.22 12.24 -12.83
N LEU A 304 18.03 11.83 -12.39
CA LEU A 304 17.81 11.32 -11.04
C LEU A 304 18.24 9.86 -10.87
N ALA A 305 18.28 9.10 -11.96
CA ALA A 305 18.57 7.69 -11.95
C ALA A 305 20.06 7.38 -11.73
N GLU A 306 20.94 8.37 -11.86
CA GLU A 306 22.36 8.26 -11.46
C GLU A 306 22.49 7.82 -9.99
N ASP A 307 21.73 8.45 -9.10
CA ASP A 307 21.68 8.10 -7.67
C ASP A 307 20.52 7.14 -7.32
N HIS A 308 19.47 7.14 -8.13
CA HIS A 308 18.23 6.39 -7.86
C HIS A 308 17.74 5.58 -9.08
N PRO A 309 18.42 4.49 -9.49
CA PRO A 309 18.03 3.70 -10.67
C PRO A 309 16.56 3.22 -10.66
N SER A 310 15.96 3.06 -9.48
CA SER A 310 14.54 2.73 -9.30
C SER A 310 13.57 3.77 -9.89
N ALA A 311 14.03 4.97 -10.23
CA ALA A 311 13.23 6.02 -10.87
C ALA A 311 12.70 5.59 -12.23
N TYR A 312 13.46 4.80 -13.00
CA TYR A 312 13.00 4.23 -14.27
C TYR A 312 11.80 3.30 -14.09
N LEU A 313 11.79 2.47 -13.04
CA LEU A 313 10.66 1.59 -12.73
C LEU A 313 9.41 2.40 -12.36
N ARG A 314 9.57 3.50 -11.62
CA ARG A 314 8.46 4.40 -11.28
C ARG A 314 7.88 5.04 -12.54
N MET A 315 8.73 5.49 -13.46
CA MET A 315 8.33 6.04 -14.75
C MET A 315 7.60 4.99 -15.60
N ALA A 316 8.12 3.76 -15.68
CA ALA A 316 7.50 2.69 -16.46
C ALA A 316 6.08 2.36 -15.97
N LYS A 317 5.88 2.31 -14.64
CA LYS A 317 4.56 2.11 -14.01
C LYS A 317 3.55 3.22 -14.29
N MET A 318 4.00 4.43 -14.65
CA MET A 318 3.10 5.52 -15.03
C MET A 318 2.55 5.35 -16.44
N VAL A 319 3.32 4.75 -17.35
CA VAL A 319 2.93 4.50 -18.75
C VAL A 319 1.98 3.32 -18.84
N ILE A 320 2.31 2.23 -18.13
CA ILE A 320 1.56 0.98 -18.16
C ILE A 320 0.81 0.86 -16.82
N PRO A 321 -0.44 1.36 -16.74
CA PRO A 321 -1.16 1.40 -15.47
C PRO A 321 -1.70 0.01 -15.12
N LYS A 322 -1.80 -0.26 -13.82
CA LYS A 322 -2.47 -1.47 -13.32
C LYS A 322 -3.92 -1.47 -13.80
N GLY A 323 -4.37 -2.58 -14.39
CA GLY A 323 -5.78 -2.74 -14.74
C GLY A 323 -6.61 -2.89 -13.48
N HIS A 324 -7.77 -2.26 -13.42
CA HIS A 324 -8.74 -2.55 -12.36
C HIS A 324 -9.56 -3.79 -12.79
N GLY A 325 -9.41 -4.90 -12.07
CA GLY A 325 -10.26 -6.09 -12.26
C GLY A 325 -9.89 -7.02 -13.43
N GLY A 326 -8.62 -7.08 -13.84
CA GLY A 326 -8.16 -8.00 -14.89
C GLY A 326 -7.97 -9.44 -14.40
N ILE A 327 -8.14 -10.40 -15.33
CA ILE A 327 -7.74 -11.81 -15.16
C ILE A 327 -6.22 -11.87 -14.90
N GLU A 328 -5.75 -12.76 -14.03
CA GLU A 328 -4.34 -12.93 -13.62
C GLU A 328 -3.33 -12.87 -14.79
N ASN A 329 -3.66 -13.50 -15.92
CA ASN A 329 -2.85 -13.44 -17.14
C ASN A 329 -2.59 -12.01 -17.61
N SER A 330 -3.62 -11.14 -17.64
CA SER A 330 -3.48 -9.74 -18.08
C SER A 330 -2.54 -8.93 -17.20
N GLN A 331 -2.40 -9.28 -15.92
CA GLN A 331 -1.46 -8.63 -15.01
C GLN A 331 -0.02 -9.07 -15.28
N TYR A 332 0.20 -10.36 -15.51
CA TYR A 332 1.52 -10.88 -15.89
C TYR A 332 2.06 -10.22 -17.17
N PHE A 333 1.21 -10.04 -18.19
CA PHE A 333 1.57 -9.32 -19.42
C PHE A 333 2.02 -7.88 -19.13
N LYS A 334 1.28 -7.16 -18.27
CA LYS A 334 1.60 -5.77 -17.90
C LYS A 334 2.90 -5.65 -17.10
N ASP A 335 3.15 -6.61 -16.21
CA ASP A 335 4.37 -6.64 -15.42
C ASP A 335 5.59 -6.87 -16.32
N ALA A 336 5.49 -7.80 -17.27
CA ALA A 336 6.55 -8.04 -18.27
C ALA A 336 6.79 -6.79 -19.15
N ALA A 337 5.73 -6.14 -19.64
CA ALA A 337 5.85 -4.89 -20.40
C ALA A 337 6.47 -3.75 -19.57
N THR A 338 6.14 -3.67 -18.28
CA THR A 338 6.71 -2.69 -17.35
C THR A 338 8.20 -2.92 -17.14
N ASN A 339 8.63 -4.17 -16.96
CA ASN A 339 10.02 -4.52 -16.75
C ASN A 339 10.86 -4.25 -18.00
N LEU A 340 10.39 -4.67 -19.17
CA LEU A 340 11.03 -4.37 -20.43
C LEU A 340 11.16 -2.86 -20.65
N PHE A 341 10.08 -2.10 -20.48
CA PHE A 341 10.12 -0.66 -20.68
C PHE A 341 11.07 0.03 -19.67
N CYS A 342 11.11 -0.44 -18.42
CA CYS A 342 12.10 0.01 -17.43
C CYS A 342 13.55 -0.27 -17.89
N ALA A 343 13.81 -1.44 -18.47
CA ALA A 343 15.14 -1.78 -18.99
C ALA A 343 15.54 -0.90 -20.19
N LEU A 344 14.61 -0.64 -21.10
CA LEU A 344 14.82 0.26 -22.25
C LEU A 344 15.11 1.70 -21.79
N LEU A 345 14.30 2.24 -20.87
CA LEU A 345 14.52 3.57 -20.30
C LEU A 345 15.92 3.69 -19.66
N ALA A 346 16.34 2.66 -18.93
CA ALA A 346 17.63 2.65 -18.28
C ALA A 346 18.81 2.55 -19.24
N HIS A 347 18.66 1.76 -20.31
CA HIS A 347 19.67 1.66 -21.35
C HIS A 347 19.86 3.00 -22.07
N TYR A 348 18.81 3.57 -22.68
CA TYR A 348 18.92 4.84 -23.41
C TYR A 348 19.22 6.02 -22.50
N GLY A 349 18.79 5.97 -21.24
CA GLY A 349 19.20 6.96 -20.24
C GLY A 349 20.71 6.92 -19.96
N GLY A 350 21.33 5.75 -20.00
CA GLY A 350 22.77 5.56 -19.85
C GLY A 350 23.60 5.91 -21.09
N THR A 351 23.01 5.92 -22.30
CA THR A 351 23.71 6.32 -23.53
C THR A 351 23.85 7.83 -23.69
N GLY A 352 23.19 8.62 -22.84
CA GLY A 352 23.12 10.07 -22.98
C GLY A 352 22.18 10.51 -24.11
N SER A 353 21.23 9.66 -24.53
CA SER A 353 20.23 10.05 -25.52
C SER A 353 19.43 11.26 -25.04
N MET A 354 19.18 12.18 -25.96
CA MET A 354 18.39 13.39 -25.75
C MET A 354 16.94 13.21 -26.19
N SER A 355 16.58 12.01 -26.64
CA SER A 355 15.29 11.64 -27.20
C SER A 355 14.91 10.21 -26.80
N ILE A 356 15.08 9.89 -25.51
CA ILE A 356 14.97 8.54 -24.96
C ILE A 356 13.64 7.87 -25.37
N LEU A 357 12.51 8.57 -25.20
CA LEU A 357 11.20 8.01 -25.50
C LEU A 357 11.00 7.77 -27.01
N GLN A 358 11.53 8.65 -27.86
CA GLN A 358 11.45 8.53 -29.31
C GLN A 358 12.33 7.40 -29.83
N ASP A 359 13.52 7.22 -29.26
CA ASP A 359 14.42 6.13 -29.65
C ASP A 359 13.79 4.77 -29.31
N ILE A 360 13.20 4.65 -28.11
CA ILE A 360 12.41 3.47 -27.73
C ILE A 360 11.24 3.26 -28.69
N ALA A 361 10.45 4.30 -28.96
CA ALA A 361 9.29 4.20 -29.84
C ALA A 361 9.67 3.79 -31.27
N ARG A 362 10.81 4.27 -31.78
CA ARG A 362 11.33 3.93 -33.11
C ARG A 362 11.62 2.44 -33.24
N ILE A 363 12.36 1.87 -32.30
CA ILE A 363 12.73 0.45 -32.35
C ILE A 363 11.51 -0.45 -32.11
N LEU A 364 10.60 -0.04 -31.23
CA LEU A 364 9.36 -0.78 -31.02
C LEU A 364 8.37 -0.66 -32.19
N ALA A 365 8.63 0.19 -33.19
CA ALA A 365 7.83 0.26 -34.41
C ALA A 365 8.24 -0.80 -35.45
N ASP A 366 9.48 -1.29 -35.41
CA ASP A 366 10.00 -2.26 -36.38
C ASP A 366 9.30 -3.63 -36.28
N PRO A 367 9.39 -4.51 -37.28
CA PRO A 367 8.85 -5.87 -37.19
C PRO A 367 9.35 -6.60 -35.91
N PRO A 368 8.53 -7.45 -35.26
CA PRO A 368 8.91 -8.07 -33.98
C PRO A 368 10.27 -8.77 -33.99
N ASP A 369 10.61 -9.50 -35.06
CA ASP A 369 11.87 -10.23 -35.16
C ASP A 369 13.08 -9.29 -35.33
N GLU A 370 12.91 -8.20 -36.08
CA GLU A 370 13.94 -7.16 -36.27
C GLU A 370 14.18 -6.39 -34.97
N ALA A 371 13.12 -5.92 -34.32
CA ALA A 371 13.19 -5.24 -33.03
C ALA A 371 13.80 -6.13 -31.94
N HIS A 372 13.47 -7.43 -31.93
CA HIS A 372 14.07 -8.39 -30.99
C HIS A 372 15.58 -8.50 -31.20
N THR A 373 16.01 -8.67 -32.46
CA THR A 373 17.42 -8.81 -32.83
C THR A 373 18.19 -7.55 -32.45
N GLN A 374 17.70 -6.38 -32.85
CA GLN A 374 18.34 -5.10 -32.56
C GLN A 374 18.45 -4.82 -31.06
N LEU A 375 17.36 -5.02 -30.30
CA LEU A 375 17.39 -4.83 -28.85
C LEU A 375 18.31 -5.83 -28.15
N SER A 376 18.36 -7.07 -28.62
CA SER A 376 19.27 -8.08 -28.06
C SER A 376 20.73 -7.69 -28.27
N GLU A 377 21.06 -7.11 -29.42
CA GLU A 377 22.39 -6.57 -29.71
C GLU A 377 22.70 -5.32 -28.88
N GLU A 378 21.87 -4.27 -28.97
CA GLU A 378 22.08 -2.97 -28.28
C GLU A 378 22.15 -3.13 -26.76
N LEU A 379 21.23 -3.91 -26.18
CA LEU A 379 21.16 -4.06 -24.73
C LEU A 379 22.28 -4.97 -24.20
N SER A 380 22.89 -5.84 -25.03
CA SER A 380 23.98 -6.74 -24.58
C SER A 380 25.22 -5.98 -24.08
N GLU A 381 25.39 -4.74 -24.54
CA GLU A 381 26.46 -3.82 -24.12
C GLU A 381 26.08 -3.02 -22.87
N SER A 382 24.84 -3.15 -22.39
CA SER A 382 24.33 -2.39 -21.26
C SER A 382 24.97 -2.83 -19.94
N THR A 383 25.34 -1.85 -19.10
CA THR A 383 26.02 -2.08 -17.83
C THR A 383 25.11 -2.46 -16.65
N PRO A 384 23.89 -1.91 -16.49
CA PRO A 384 23.05 -2.24 -15.33
C PRO A 384 22.59 -3.70 -15.32
N ALA A 385 22.87 -4.42 -14.22
CA ALA A 385 22.58 -5.86 -14.11
C ALA A 385 21.09 -6.21 -14.32
N PHE A 386 20.16 -5.34 -13.92
CA PHE A 386 18.74 -5.59 -14.15
C PHE A 386 18.35 -5.51 -15.63
N VAL A 387 19.04 -4.68 -16.43
CA VAL A 387 18.85 -4.63 -17.88
C VAL A 387 19.32 -5.95 -18.49
N GLN A 388 20.51 -6.43 -18.08
CA GLN A 388 21.05 -7.71 -18.55
C GLN A 388 20.11 -8.90 -18.23
N ASN A 389 19.53 -8.92 -17.03
CA ASN A 389 18.56 -9.95 -16.64
C ASN A 389 17.31 -9.94 -17.52
N GLU A 390 16.82 -8.75 -17.89
CA GLU A 390 15.64 -8.61 -18.73
C GLU A 390 15.91 -9.08 -20.17
N ILE A 391 17.11 -8.81 -20.71
CA ILE A 391 17.52 -9.33 -22.03
C ILE A 391 17.59 -10.86 -22.03
N ALA A 392 18.15 -11.44 -20.97
CA ALA A 392 18.23 -12.90 -20.85
C ALA A 392 16.83 -13.53 -20.85
N ALA A 393 15.85 -12.88 -20.20
CA ALA A 393 14.46 -13.29 -20.24
C ALA A 393 13.84 -13.12 -21.65
N LEU A 394 14.17 -12.02 -22.34
CA LEU A 394 13.71 -11.70 -23.70
C LEU A 394 14.25 -12.69 -24.76
N ASN A 395 15.49 -13.16 -24.62
CA ASN A 395 16.09 -14.15 -25.53
C ASN A 395 15.45 -15.54 -25.42
N GLY A 396 14.89 -15.89 -24.27
CA GLY A 396 14.16 -17.16 -24.06
C GLY A 396 12.65 -17.06 -24.32
N MET A 397 12.17 -15.89 -24.73
CA MET A 397 10.75 -15.57 -24.79
C MET A 397 10.08 -16.14 -26.06
N ASP A 398 8.83 -16.62 -25.92
CA ASP A 398 8.02 -17.00 -27.07
C ASP A 398 7.79 -15.79 -28.01
N PRO A 399 7.98 -15.92 -29.34
CA PRO A 399 7.86 -14.80 -30.28
C PRO A 399 6.50 -14.09 -30.28
N LYS A 400 5.39 -14.81 -30.03
CA LYS A 400 4.05 -14.19 -29.96
C LYS A 400 3.88 -13.41 -28.67
N PHE A 401 4.43 -13.93 -27.57
CA PHE A 401 4.44 -13.23 -26.30
C PHE A 401 5.28 -11.94 -26.39
N TRP A 402 6.46 -11.99 -27.02
CA TRP A 402 7.28 -10.82 -27.35
C TRP A 402 6.51 -9.78 -28.17
N ALA A 403 5.91 -10.20 -29.30
CA ALA A 403 5.15 -9.30 -30.17
C ALA A 403 4.01 -8.60 -29.42
N SER A 404 3.37 -9.31 -28.48
CA SER A 404 2.30 -8.75 -27.64
C SER A 404 2.83 -7.70 -26.66
N ILE A 405 3.94 -7.98 -25.96
CA ILE A 405 4.58 -7.03 -25.04
C ILE A 405 5.05 -5.77 -25.76
N LYS A 406 5.74 -5.93 -26.89
CA LYS A 406 6.20 -4.83 -27.74
C LYS A 406 5.03 -3.94 -28.16
N THR A 407 3.94 -4.55 -28.63
CA THR A 407 2.74 -3.83 -29.08
C THR A 407 2.09 -3.06 -27.92
N GLU A 408 2.04 -3.62 -26.71
CA GLU A 408 1.52 -2.93 -25.53
C GLU A 408 2.31 -1.65 -25.24
N ILE A 409 3.65 -1.71 -25.24
CA ILE A 409 4.49 -0.52 -24.98
C ILE A 409 4.37 0.49 -26.14
N ALA A 410 4.47 0.03 -27.39
CA ALA A 410 4.39 0.88 -28.58
C ALA A 410 3.08 1.68 -28.62
N ASN A 411 1.95 1.04 -28.27
CA ASN A 411 0.66 1.72 -28.21
C ASN A 411 0.63 2.86 -27.18
N GLN A 412 1.28 2.68 -26.03
CA GLN A 412 1.35 3.73 -25.01
C GLN A 412 2.25 4.89 -25.44
N LEU A 413 3.23 4.64 -26.33
CA LEU A 413 4.20 5.63 -26.81
C LEU A 413 3.82 6.26 -28.16
N LEU A 414 2.61 6.05 -28.67
CA LEU A 414 2.17 6.59 -29.96
C LEU A 414 2.39 8.11 -30.10
N PHE A 415 2.29 8.85 -29.00
CA PHE A 415 2.55 10.29 -28.94
C PHE A 415 4.00 10.68 -29.33
N CYS A 416 4.96 9.75 -29.29
CA CYS A 416 6.34 9.98 -29.72
C CYS A 416 6.51 9.98 -31.24
N SER A 417 5.50 9.51 -31.99
CA SER A 417 5.57 9.36 -33.44
C SER A 417 4.72 10.38 -34.19
N LEU A 418 4.01 11.25 -33.48
CA LEU A 418 3.08 12.25 -34.05
C LEU A 418 3.70 13.64 -33.91
N PRO A 419 4.12 14.32 -35.00
CA PRO A 419 4.88 15.58 -34.93
C PRO A 419 4.21 16.76 -34.20
N ASP A 420 2.89 16.77 -34.15
CA ASP A 420 2.10 17.76 -33.42
C ASP A 420 2.00 17.47 -31.91
N VAL A 421 2.26 16.23 -31.50
CA VAL A 421 2.19 15.77 -30.10
C VAL A 421 3.60 15.57 -29.51
N GLU A 422 4.56 15.05 -30.27
CA GLU A 422 5.93 14.77 -29.80
C GLU A 422 6.63 16.04 -29.28
N ARG A 423 6.23 17.21 -29.79
CA ARG A 423 6.71 18.53 -29.37
C ARG A 423 6.43 18.86 -27.90
N TYR A 424 5.42 18.23 -27.29
CA TYR A 424 5.16 18.41 -25.85
C TYR A 424 6.15 17.63 -24.98
N ILE A 425 6.79 16.59 -25.52
CA ILE A 425 7.74 15.73 -24.79
C ILE A 425 9.17 15.78 -25.32
N THR A 426 9.43 16.60 -26.32
CA THR A 426 10.79 17.03 -26.71
C THR A 426 11.08 18.38 -26.09
N MET A 427 12.34 18.78 -26.03
CA MET A 427 12.74 20.12 -25.58
C MET A 427 14.05 20.51 -26.25
N ASP A 428 14.41 21.80 -26.20
CA ASP A 428 15.77 22.21 -26.54
C ASP A 428 16.77 21.47 -25.62
N PRO A 429 17.82 20.84 -26.17
CA PRO A 429 18.89 20.20 -25.40
C PRO A 429 19.47 21.04 -24.26
N ARG A 430 19.53 22.37 -24.44
CA ARG A 430 20.07 23.37 -23.52
C ARG A 430 19.04 23.86 -22.50
N SER A 431 17.79 23.42 -22.59
CA SER A 431 16.74 23.80 -21.65
C SER A 431 17.09 23.32 -20.24
N GLU A 432 17.01 24.24 -19.27
CA GLU A 432 17.21 23.95 -17.85
C GLU A 432 15.94 23.42 -17.18
N LEU A 433 14.82 23.33 -17.93
CA LEU A 433 13.50 22.99 -17.41
C LEU A 433 13.48 21.71 -16.53
N PRO A 434 14.17 20.60 -16.85
CA PRO A 434 14.24 19.44 -15.96
C PRO A 434 14.74 19.77 -14.55
N SER A 435 15.77 20.61 -14.44
CA SER A 435 16.30 21.03 -13.14
C SER A 435 15.38 22.03 -12.42
N GLN A 436 14.68 22.87 -13.18
CA GLN A 436 13.75 23.86 -12.65
C GLN A 436 12.47 23.23 -12.07
N VAL A 437 12.05 22.06 -12.55
CA VAL A 437 10.84 21.36 -12.08
C VAL A 437 10.79 21.20 -10.55
N VAL A 438 11.96 20.99 -9.96
CA VAL A 438 12.14 20.72 -8.53
C VAL A 438 12.62 21.93 -7.74
N ASP A 439 12.87 23.06 -8.40
CA ASP A 439 13.29 24.29 -7.77
C ASP A 439 12.16 24.83 -6.85
N PRO A 440 12.47 25.24 -5.59
CA PRO A 440 11.49 25.76 -4.65
C PRO A 440 10.86 27.11 -5.07
N CYS A 441 11.46 27.81 -6.02
CA CYS A 441 11.04 29.11 -6.54
C CYS A 441 10.46 29.04 -7.96
N CYS A 442 10.37 27.86 -8.58
CA CYS A 442 9.79 27.70 -9.91
C CYS A 442 8.33 27.26 -9.86
N ASP A 443 7.48 27.90 -10.67
CA ASP A 443 6.12 27.43 -10.92
C ASP A 443 6.02 26.83 -12.32
N ILE A 444 5.40 25.66 -12.44
CA ILE A 444 5.23 24.96 -13.72
C ILE A 444 3.77 25.04 -14.15
N PHE A 445 3.52 25.43 -15.38
CA PHE A 445 2.19 25.39 -16.01
C PHE A 445 2.21 24.42 -17.18
N LEU A 446 1.52 23.29 -17.05
CA LEU A 446 1.28 22.33 -18.13
C LEU A 446 0.07 22.79 -18.95
N ASN A 447 0.36 23.52 -20.03
CA ASN A 447 -0.62 24.03 -20.98
C ASN A 447 -0.78 23.03 -22.13
N ILE A 448 -1.49 21.94 -21.86
CA ILE A 448 -1.75 20.88 -22.84
C ILE A 448 -3.24 20.94 -23.20
N PRO A 449 -3.60 21.29 -24.46
CA PRO A 449 -4.98 21.43 -24.87
C PRO A 449 -5.82 20.20 -24.55
N GLN A 450 -7.09 20.43 -24.19
CA GLN A 450 -8.00 19.37 -23.74
C GLN A 450 -8.08 18.17 -24.71
N ASN A 451 -8.11 18.37 -26.02
CA ASN A 451 -8.17 17.29 -27.00
C ASN A 451 -6.90 16.41 -26.94
N VAL A 452 -5.71 17.03 -26.86
CA VAL A 452 -4.43 16.30 -26.74
C VAL A 452 -4.37 15.56 -25.41
N ALA A 453 -4.84 16.20 -24.32
CA ALA A 453 -4.91 15.60 -23.01
C ALA A 453 -5.82 14.35 -22.94
N GLU A 454 -6.94 14.37 -23.67
CA GLU A 454 -7.90 13.26 -23.74
C GLU A 454 -7.35 12.08 -24.55
N ASP A 455 -6.75 12.35 -25.72
CA ASP A 455 -6.25 11.32 -26.62
C ASP A 455 -4.93 10.70 -26.11
N PHE A 456 -4.11 11.48 -25.40
CA PHE A 456 -2.76 11.09 -24.97
C PHE A 456 -2.58 11.15 -23.46
N ALA A 457 -3.51 10.59 -22.70
CA ALA A 457 -3.37 10.42 -21.25
C ALA A 457 -2.03 9.77 -20.79
N PRO A 458 -1.43 8.78 -21.50
CA PRO A 458 -0.10 8.25 -21.13
C PRO A 458 0.99 9.32 -21.09
N MET A 459 0.96 10.28 -22.02
CA MET A 459 1.89 11.41 -22.07
C MET A 459 1.75 12.29 -20.83
N LEU A 460 0.51 12.65 -20.46
CA LEU A 460 0.26 13.43 -19.24
C LEU A 460 0.72 12.71 -17.97
N ARG A 461 0.45 11.40 -17.89
CA ARG A 461 0.87 10.55 -16.78
C ARG A 461 2.38 10.55 -16.62
N LEU A 462 3.12 10.51 -17.73
CA LEU A 462 4.59 10.63 -17.72
C LEU A 462 5.07 12.00 -17.25
N MET A 463 4.48 13.07 -17.76
CA MET A 463 4.90 14.43 -17.40
C MET A 463 4.65 14.70 -15.92
N LEU A 464 3.42 14.53 -15.43
CA LEU A 464 3.11 14.76 -14.03
C LEU A 464 3.77 13.75 -13.10
N GLY A 465 3.81 12.48 -13.51
CA GLY A 465 4.40 11.42 -12.69
C GLY A 465 5.92 11.57 -12.54
N SER A 466 6.63 12.00 -13.58
CA SER A 466 8.06 12.30 -13.50
C SER A 466 8.34 13.48 -12.56
N MET A 467 7.54 14.57 -12.64
CA MET A 467 7.66 15.71 -11.72
C MET A 467 7.39 15.30 -10.26
N LEU A 468 6.35 14.49 -10.03
CA LEU A 468 6.04 13.97 -8.69
C LEU A 468 7.15 13.05 -8.17
N THR A 469 7.71 12.19 -9.03
CA THR A 469 8.83 11.30 -8.66
C THR A 469 10.07 12.11 -8.33
N ALA A 470 10.40 13.11 -9.15
CA ALA A 470 11.52 14.00 -8.91
C ALA A 470 11.38 14.73 -7.56
N ALA A 471 10.20 15.29 -7.30
CA ALA A 471 9.92 15.93 -6.03
C ALA A 471 10.01 14.94 -4.85
N GLN A 472 9.52 13.70 -5.00
CA GLN A 472 9.64 12.69 -3.94
C GLN A 472 11.07 12.26 -3.63
N LEU A 473 11.96 12.24 -4.63
CA LEU A 473 13.34 11.80 -4.47
C LEU A 473 14.23 12.89 -3.90
N ILE A 474 13.95 14.16 -4.23
CA ILE A 474 14.77 15.30 -3.82
C ILE A 474 14.34 15.88 -2.47
N GLU A 475 13.04 15.85 -2.14
CA GLU A 475 12.56 16.40 -0.88
C GLU A 475 12.88 15.48 0.32
N VAL A 476 13.14 16.09 1.47
CA VAL A 476 13.44 15.38 2.72
C VAL A 476 12.17 15.25 3.55
N ASN A 477 11.89 14.05 4.04
CA ASN A 477 10.74 13.79 4.91
C ASN A 477 10.76 14.71 6.15
N GLU A 478 9.61 15.33 6.43
CA GLU A 478 9.37 16.28 7.52
C GLU A 478 10.19 17.59 7.45
N ALA A 479 11.08 17.74 6.46
CA ALA A 479 11.90 18.92 6.24
C ALA A 479 11.98 19.29 4.73
N PRO A 480 10.84 19.45 4.03
CA PRO A 480 10.87 19.78 2.62
C PRO A 480 11.38 21.21 2.40
N ARG A 481 12.10 21.43 1.29
CA ARG A 481 12.61 22.75 0.90
C ARG A 481 11.49 23.72 0.56
N ALA A 482 10.37 23.19 0.05
CA ALA A 482 9.17 23.96 -0.26
C ALA A 482 7.91 23.12 -0.08
N ARG A 483 6.76 23.79 0.06
CA ARG A 483 5.44 23.15 0.05
C ARG A 483 4.83 23.30 -1.34
N ARG A 484 5.08 22.35 -2.23
CA ARG A 484 4.65 22.38 -3.63
C ARG A 484 3.19 21.96 -3.76
N LEU A 485 2.39 22.79 -4.42
CA LEU A 485 0.97 22.52 -4.69
C LEU A 485 0.77 22.09 -6.14
N PHE A 486 0.31 20.86 -6.33
CA PHE A 486 -0.14 20.33 -7.61
C PHE A 486 -1.62 20.65 -7.79
N LEU A 487 -1.91 21.65 -8.61
CA LEU A 487 -3.25 22.11 -8.92
C LEU A 487 -3.69 21.49 -10.24
N ILE A 488 -4.67 20.59 -10.19
CA ILE A 488 -5.13 19.79 -11.33
C ILE A 488 -6.59 20.14 -11.62
N ASP A 489 -6.84 21.12 -12.51
CA ASP A 489 -8.19 21.67 -12.79
C ASP A 489 -9.15 20.62 -13.40
N GLU A 490 -8.61 19.57 -14.02
CA GLU A 490 -9.41 18.49 -14.59
C GLU A 490 -8.76 17.12 -14.31
N ALA A 491 -8.76 16.73 -13.04
CA ALA A 491 -8.08 15.52 -12.59
C ALA A 491 -8.60 14.24 -13.26
N ALA A 492 -9.85 14.25 -13.73
CA ALA A 492 -10.44 13.11 -14.40
C ALA A 492 -9.75 12.69 -15.71
N LYS A 493 -8.97 13.59 -16.32
CA LYS A 493 -8.23 13.32 -17.57
C LYS A 493 -6.97 12.49 -17.38
N LEU A 494 -6.41 12.49 -16.17
CA LEU A 494 -5.16 11.76 -15.90
C LEU A 494 -5.35 10.24 -15.85
N GLY A 495 -6.59 9.78 -15.66
CA GLY A 495 -6.85 8.39 -15.32
C GLY A 495 -6.42 8.07 -13.89
N ALA A 496 -6.58 6.80 -13.49
CA ALA A 496 -6.07 6.31 -12.21
C ALA A 496 -4.54 6.22 -12.26
N MET A 497 -3.87 6.80 -11.26
CA MET A 497 -2.42 6.74 -11.12
C MET A 497 -2.03 6.40 -9.68
N ASP A 498 -1.34 5.29 -9.45
CA ASP A 498 -0.83 4.88 -8.13
C ASP A 498 -0.02 6.00 -7.45
N ILE A 499 0.69 6.85 -8.21
CA ILE A 499 1.49 7.94 -7.63
C ILE A 499 0.62 9.00 -6.94
N LEU A 500 -0.60 9.25 -7.41
CA LEU A 500 -1.51 10.22 -6.78
C LEU A 500 -2.00 9.70 -5.42
N GLU A 501 -2.28 8.40 -5.30
CA GLU A 501 -2.61 7.75 -4.03
C GLU A 501 -1.42 7.81 -3.06
N ASN A 502 -0.22 7.49 -3.54
CA ASN A 502 1.00 7.56 -2.72
C ASN A 502 1.26 8.99 -2.21
N ILE A 503 1.00 10.01 -3.04
CA ILE A 503 1.14 11.42 -2.65
C ILE A 503 0.03 11.81 -1.67
N ARG A 504 -1.21 11.36 -1.85
CA ARG A 504 -2.30 11.58 -0.88
C ARG A 504 -1.93 11.04 0.50
N ASP A 505 -1.30 9.87 0.55
CA ASP A 505 -1.04 9.17 1.82
C ASP A 505 0.27 9.64 2.49
N ARG A 506 1.30 9.99 1.71
CA ARG A 506 2.65 10.26 2.22
C ARG A 506 3.23 11.62 1.80
N GLY A 507 2.64 12.28 0.81
CA GLY A 507 3.15 13.50 0.20
C GLY A 507 3.26 14.68 1.15
N ARG A 508 2.40 14.76 2.18
CA ARG A 508 2.46 15.82 3.20
C ARG A 508 3.83 15.94 3.86
N SER A 509 4.45 14.81 4.23
CA SER A 509 5.78 14.80 4.87
C SER A 509 6.88 15.31 3.94
N LEU A 510 6.67 15.21 2.62
CA LEU A 510 7.56 15.69 1.56
C LEU A 510 7.17 17.10 1.06
N GLY A 511 6.20 17.76 1.70
CA GLY A 511 5.70 19.07 1.27
C GLY A 511 4.94 19.03 -0.06
N LEU A 512 4.43 17.87 -0.48
CA LEU A 512 3.69 17.71 -1.73
C LEU A 512 2.20 17.70 -1.43
N HIS A 513 1.48 18.67 -2.01
CA HIS A 513 0.06 18.90 -1.78
C HIS A 513 -0.71 18.78 -3.08
N LEU A 514 -1.91 18.22 -3.03
CA LEU A 514 -2.77 18.01 -4.20
C LEU A 514 -4.01 18.86 -4.05
N MET A 515 -4.36 19.62 -5.08
CA MET A 515 -5.66 20.26 -5.23
C MET A 515 -6.29 19.79 -6.53
N MET A 516 -7.18 18.81 -6.42
CA MET A 516 -7.79 18.11 -7.56
C MET A 516 -9.22 18.56 -7.77
N PHE A 517 -9.55 18.92 -9.01
CA PHE A 517 -10.88 19.36 -9.40
C PHE A 517 -11.55 18.29 -10.28
N TYR A 518 -12.77 17.94 -9.90
CA TYR A 518 -13.64 17.01 -10.61
C TYR A 518 -14.96 17.71 -10.95
N GLN A 519 -15.60 17.32 -12.04
CA GLN A 519 -16.91 17.87 -12.42
C GLN A 519 -18.04 17.22 -11.62
N THR A 520 -17.92 15.92 -11.39
CA THR A 520 -18.93 15.13 -10.68
C THR A 520 -18.31 14.10 -9.74
N VAL A 521 -19.07 13.67 -8.74
CA VAL A 521 -18.67 12.55 -7.87
C VAL A 521 -18.57 11.24 -8.67
N GLY A 522 -19.39 11.08 -9.71
CA GLY A 522 -19.33 9.90 -10.59
C GLY A 522 -18.01 9.76 -11.36
N GLU A 523 -17.32 10.86 -11.65
CA GLU A 523 -15.96 10.79 -12.23
C GLU A 523 -14.96 10.21 -11.23
N ILE A 524 -15.08 10.59 -9.96
CA ILE A 524 -14.24 10.06 -8.88
C ILE A 524 -14.50 8.55 -8.73
N GLU A 525 -15.76 8.13 -8.65
CA GLU A 525 -16.13 6.71 -8.54
C GLU A 525 -15.65 5.90 -9.75
N ARG A 526 -15.75 6.45 -10.97
CA ARG A 526 -15.31 5.76 -12.20
C ARG A 526 -13.79 5.58 -12.24
N LEU A 527 -13.02 6.54 -11.72
CA LEU A 527 -11.56 6.51 -11.76
C LEU A 527 -10.97 5.65 -10.65
N TRP A 528 -11.45 5.84 -9.43
CA TRP A 528 -10.85 5.24 -8.23
C TRP A 528 -11.63 4.04 -7.71
N GLY A 529 -12.81 3.75 -8.27
CA GLY A 529 -13.75 2.76 -7.76
C GLY A 529 -14.40 3.21 -6.45
N ARG A 530 -15.36 2.41 -5.96
CA ARG A 530 -16.02 2.69 -4.67
C ARG A 530 -15.11 2.59 -3.46
N ALA A 531 -14.07 1.76 -3.53
CA ALA A 531 -13.11 1.61 -2.44
C ALA A 531 -12.10 2.76 -2.37
N GLY A 532 -11.95 3.52 -3.47
CA GLY A 532 -11.07 4.70 -3.54
C GLY A 532 -11.78 6.03 -3.25
N MET A 533 -13.12 6.03 -3.10
CA MET A 533 -13.90 7.13 -2.52
C MET A 533 -13.96 6.99 -1.00
#